data_AF-E6M1N6-F1
#
_entry.id   AF-E6M1N6-F1
#
_cell.length_a   1.000
_cell.length_b   1.000
_cell.length_c   1.000
_cell.angle_alpha   90.00
_cell.angle_beta   90.00
_cell.angle_gamma   90.00
#
_symmetry.space_group_name_H-M   'P 1'
#
loop_
_entity.id
_entity.type
_entity.pdbx_description
1 polymer ?
#
loop_
_entity_poly.entity_id
_entity_poly.type
_entity_poly.pdbx_seq_one_letter_code
_entity_poly.pdbx_strand_id
1 'polypeptide(L)'
;MSASTRHESSVRGTRHKIVTPHQLAITGIGSLLTFAWYASPDFFTEKKPRAWVRLGIIPALTALTALVARDTVTAVRDDIASESPDQEAWEMTSDNVKFDPKNLDWRVLMLLGAFGTVLLGCSIWFEFWLFRRGERRRLSGVKLAHTRQAIPISLLFAAGYLIDDAQTN
;
A
#
# COMPACT_ATOMS: atom_id res chain seq x y z
N MET A 1 -44.26 -36.54 -19.10
CA MET A 1 -43.61 -36.85 -17.80
C MET A 1 -42.43 -35.92 -17.65
N SER A 2 -42.51 -35.06 -16.64
CA SER A 2 -41.68 -33.89 -16.40
C SER A 2 -40.54 -34.26 -15.45
N ALA A 3 -39.29 -33.94 -15.82
CA ALA A 3 -38.13 -34.06 -14.94
C ALA A 3 -37.49 -32.66 -14.78
N SER A 4 -38.14 -31.89 -13.91
CA SER A 4 -37.64 -30.78 -13.09
C SER A 4 -36.16 -30.41 -13.26
N THR A 5 -35.88 -29.40 -14.07
CA THR A 5 -34.69 -28.55 -13.98
C THR A 5 -34.76 -27.75 -12.68
N ARG A 6 -34.14 -28.26 -11.61
CA ARG A 6 -34.04 -27.56 -10.33
C ARG A 6 -32.97 -26.48 -10.47
N HIS A 7 -33.43 -25.24 -10.60
CA HIS A 7 -32.65 -24.02 -10.40
C HIS A 7 -31.91 -24.09 -9.06
N GLU A 8 -30.61 -24.32 -9.07
CA GLU A 8 -29.73 -23.91 -7.98
C GLU A 8 -29.50 -22.41 -8.11
N SER A 9 -30.48 -21.63 -7.65
CA SER A 9 -30.25 -20.25 -7.24
C SER A 9 -29.33 -20.30 -6.02
N SER A 10 -28.02 -20.33 -6.26
CA SER A 10 -27.00 -20.09 -5.25
C SER A 10 -27.29 -18.71 -4.65
N VAL A 11 -27.88 -18.75 -3.45
CA VAL A 11 -28.10 -17.59 -2.59
C VAL A 11 -26.72 -17.00 -2.35
N ARG A 12 -26.38 -15.98 -3.13
CA ARG A 12 -25.22 -15.11 -2.93
C ARG A 12 -25.51 -14.32 -1.65
N GLY A 13 -25.36 -15.00 -0.52
CA GLY A 13 -25.40 -14.40 0.79
C GLY A 13 -24.46 -13.21 0.76
N THR A 14 -24.97 -12.04 1.11
CA THR A 14 -24.15 -10.89 1.44
C THR A 14 -23.19 -11.33 2.54
N ARG A 15 -21.98 -11.81 2.17
CA ARG A 15 -20.86 -11.92 3.10
C ARG A 15 -20.69 -10.50 3.62
N HIS A 16 -21.16 -10.24 4.83
CA HIS A 16 -20.72 -9.05 5.54
C HIS A 16 -19.20 -9.14 5.59
N LYS A 17 -18.53 -8.23 4.88
CA LYS A 17 -17.08 -8.13 4.91
C LYS A 17 -16.71 -7.75 6.34
N ILE A 18 -16.23 -8.73 7.11
CA ILE A 18 -15.82 -8.51 8.48
C ILE A 18 -14.42 -7.89 8.41
N VAL A 19 -14.35 -6.58 8.65
CA VAL A 19 -13.05 -5.90 8.79
C VAL A 19 -12.41 -6.43 10.08
N THR A 20 -11.19 -6.96 9.97
CA THR A 20 -10.49 -7.50 11.13
C THR A 20 -9.97 -6.37 12.03
N PRO A 21 -9.82 -6.58 13.36
CA PRO A 21 -9.22 -5.58 14.25
C PRO A 21 -7.81 -5.17 13.83
N HIS A 22 -7.04 -6.10 13.26
CA HIS A 22 -5.70 -5.84 12.74
C HIS A 22 -5.72 -4.90 11.53
N GLN A 23 -6.66 -5.10 10.60
CA GLN A 23 -6.86 -4.22 9.45
C GLN A 23 -7.25 -2.80 9.85
N LEU A 24 -8.15 -2.66 10.83
CA LEU A 24 -8.52 -1.36 11.37
C LEU A 24 -7.33 -0.68 12.04
N ALA A 25 -6.49 -1.44 12.76
CA ALA A 25 -5.29 -0.91 13.39
C ALA A 25 -4.26 -0.40 12.36
N ILE A 26 -3.93 -1.19 11.34
CA ILE A 26 -3.01 -0.78 10.26
C ILE A 26 -3.56 0.43 9.51
N THR A 27 -4.85 0.37 9.13
CA THR A 27 -5.53 1.47 8.44
C THR A 27 -5.49 2.74 9.28
N GLY A 28 -5.81 2.65 10.57
CA GLY A 28 -5.81 3.76 11.49
C GLY A 28 -4.41 4.37 11.66
N ILE A 29 -3.41 3.53 11.94
CA ILE A 29 -2.01 3.95 12.12
C ILE A 29 -1.47 4.60 10.83
N GLY A 30 -1.65 3.94 9.68
CA GLY A 30 -1.19 4.46 8.39
C GLY A 30 -1.88 5.77 8.00
N SER A 31 -3.18 5.91 8.27
CA SER A 31 -3.93 7.15 8.03
C SER A 31 -3.44 8.28 8.92
N LEU A 32 -3.16 8.01 10.19
CA LEU A 32 -2.63 9.00 11.13
C LEU A 32 -1.21 9.43 10.77
N LEU A 33 -0.34 8.50 10.39
CA LEU A 33 1.02 8.80 9.92
C LEU A 33 0.98 9.63 8.64
N THR A 34 0.11 9.27 7.69
CA THR A 34 -0.10 10.02 6.44
C THR A 34 -0.60 11.43 6.74
N PHE A 35 -1.60 11.56 7.62
CA PHE A 35 -2.11 12.85 8.05
C PHE A 35 -1.01 13.70 8.70
N ALA A 36 -0.26 13.12 9.64
CA ALA A 36 0.82 13.81 10.34
C ALA A 36 1.93 14.27 9.38
N TRP A 37 2.28 13.45 8.38
CA TRP A 37 3.25 13.79 7.35
C TRP A 37 2.86 15.06 6.59
N TYR A 38 1.64 15.08 6.06
CA TYR A 38 1.13 16.19 5.25
C TYR A 38 0.69 17.40 6.08
N ALA A 39 0.27 17.23 7.32
CA ALA A 39 -0.16 18.32 8.21
C ALA A 39 1.01 18.96 8.99
N SER A 40 2.17 18.30 9.10
CA SER A 40 3.39 18.84 9.74
C SER A 40 3.78 20.29 9.37
N PRO A 41 3.60 20.77 8.11
CA PRO A 41 3.92 22.15 7.72
C PRO A 41 3.21 23.25 8.52
N ASP A 42 2.00 22.96 8.98
CA ASP A 42 1.14 23.96 9.62
C ASP A 42 1.42 24.10 11.12
N PHE A 43 1.92 23.04 11.76
CA PHE A 43 2.26 23.03 13.19
C PHE A 43 3.71 23.45 13.47
N PHE A 44 4.64 23.19 12.55
CA PHE A 44 6.05 23.49 12.71
C PHE A 44 6.49 24.54 11.69
N THR A 45 6.57 25.79 12.14
CA THR A 45 7.10 26.90 11.33
C THR A 45 8.62 26.82 11.16
N GLU A 46 9.32 26.22 12.12
CA GLU A 46 10.77 26.07 12.10
C GLU A 46 11.23 24.78 11.41
N LYS A 47 12.38 24.85 10.72
CA LYS A 47 12.94 23.73 9.93
C LYS A 47 13.38 22.55 10.81
N LYS A 48 13.93 22.83 12.00
CA LYS A 48 14.49 21.82 12.92
C LYS A 48 13.43 20.88 13.51
N PRO A 49 12.37 21.35 14.19
CA PRO A 49 11.36 20.46 14.76
C PRO A 49 10.63 19.65 13.67
N ARG A 50 10.43 20.23 12.49
CA ARG A 50 9.87 19.54 11.34
C ARG A 50 10.73 18.37 10.86
N ALA A 51 12.06 18.53 10.87
CA ALA A 51 12.99 17.46 10.52
C ALA A 51 12.90 16.30 11.53
N TRP A 52 12.80 16.61 12.83
CA TRP A 52 12.62 15.59 13.87
C TRP A 52 11.32 14.81 13.73
N VAL A 53 10.21 15.51 13.44
CA VAL A 53 8.90 14.86 13.21
C VAL A 53 8.97 13.92 12.02
N ARG A 54 9.56 14.36 10.90
CA ARG A 54 9.76 13.51 9.72
C ARG A 54 10.65 12.31 10.03
N LEU A 55 11.70 12.51 10.80
CA LEU A 55 12.61 11.44 11.23
C LEU A 55 11.93 10.43 12.15
N GLY A 56 10.88 10.81 12.89
CA GLY A 56 10.03 9.86 13.62
C GLY A 56 9.02 9.13 12.73
N ILE A 57 8.42 9.82 11.75
CA ILE A 57 7.40 9.24 10.86
C ILE A 57 8.00 8.21 9.89
N ILE A 58 9.17 8.47 9.32
CA ILE A 58 9.83 7.56 8.36
C ILE A 58 10.02 6.14 8.93
N PRO A 59 10.68 5.91 10.07
CA PRO A 59 10.87 4.57 10.61
C PRO A 59 9.53 3.92 11.00
N ALA A 60 8.56 4.70 11.47
CA ALA A 60 7.22 4.18 11.77
C ALA A 60 6.50 3.67 10.51
N LEU A 61 6.56 4.44 9.41
CA LEU A 61 6.04 4.01 8.11
C LEU A 61 6.80 2.79 7.58
N THR A 62 8.14 2.78 7.66
CA THR A 62 8.95 1.63 7.23
C THR A 62 8.59 0.36 8.01
N ALA A 63 8.42 0.46 9.34
CA ALA A 63 8.02 -0.66 10.17
C ALA A 63 6.61 -1.15 9.82
N LEU A 64 5.66 -0.23 9.62
CA LEU A 64 4.30 -0.57 9.21
C LEU A 64 4.30 -1.30 7.85
N THR A 65 5.03 -0.78 6.86
CA THR A 65 5.16 -1.41 5.55
C THR A 65 5.82 -2.79 5.64
N ALA A 66 6.83 -2.97 6.50
CA ALA A 66 7.48 -4.26 6.69
C ALA A 66 6.53 -5.30 7.30
N LEU A 67 5.66 -4.90 8.24
CA LEU A 67 4.64 -5.77 8.81
C LEU A 67 3.61 -6.20 7.74
N VAL A 68 3.06 -5.23 6.99
CA VAL A 68 2.11 -5.50 5.91
C VAL A 68 2.73 -6.41 4.85
N ALA A 69 3.93 -6.08 4.38
CA ALA A 69 4.60 -6.86 3.34
C ALA A 69 4.89 -8.30 3.78
N ARG A 70 5.26 -8.52 5.05
CA ARG A 70 5.48 -9.87 5.59
C ARG A 70 4.19 -10.69 5.54
N ASP A 71 3.08 -10.11 5.97
CA ASP A 71 1.79 -10.80 5.98
C ASP A 71 1.33 -11.12 4.55
N THR A 72 1.44 -10.16 3.62
CA THR A 72 1.10 -10.38 2.21
C THR A 72 1.97 -11.46 1.57
N VAL A 73 3.29 -11.43 1.78
CA VAL A 73 4.20 -12.46 1.23
C VAL A 73 3.88 -13.83 1.80
N THR A 74 3.54 -13.92 3.09
CA THR A 74 3.17 -15.20 3.72
C THR A 74 1.85 -15.70 3.15
N ALA A 75 0.83 -14.84 3.01
CA ALA A 75 -0.47 -15.20 2.45
C ALA A 75 -0.36 -15.66 0.99
N VAL A 76 0.38 -14.93 0.15
CA VAL A 76 0.63 -15.34 -1.25
C VAL A 76 1.39 -16.65 -1.31
N ARG A 77 2.39 -16.85 -0.45
CA ARG A 77 3.13 -18.12 -0.40
C ARG A 77 2.20 -19.28 -0.02
N ASP A 78 1.34 -19.10 0.97
CA ASP A 78 0.42 -20.14 1.45
C ASP A 78 -0.67 -20.45 0.41
N ASP A 79 -1.16 -19.44 -0.33
CA ASP A 79 -2.13 -19.59 -1.43
C ASP A 79 -1.55 -20.42 -2.57
N ILE A 80 -0.35 -20.05 -3.07
CA ILE A 80 0.35 -20.83 -4.09
C ILE A 80 0.62 -22.26 -3.56
N ALA A 81 0.97 -22.42 -2.26
CA ALA A 81 1.21 -23.71 -1.62
C ALA A 81 -0.02 -24.62 -1.57
N SER A 82 -1.21 -24.02 -1.57
CA SER A 82 -2.47 -24.76 -1.56
C SER A 82 -2.96 -25.14 -2.95
N GLU A 83 -2.56 -24.41 -4.00
CA GLU A 83 -3.07 -24.57 -5.37
C GLU A 83 -2.24 -25.54 -6.23
N SER A 84 -0.99 -25.84 -5.85
CA SER A 84 -0.07 -26.66 -6.63
C SER A 84 0.02 -28.13 -6.12
N PRO A 85 -0.24 -29.16 -6.97
CA PRO A 85 -0.17 -30.58 -6.58
C PRO A 85 1.25 -31.18 -6.53
N ASP A 86 2.26 -30.39 -6.91
CA ASP A 86 3.62 -30.80 -7.21
C ASP A 86 4.61 -30.38 -6.11
N GLN A 87 4.95 -31.33 -5.24
CA GLN A 87 5.87 -31.19 -4.10
C GLN A 87 7.25 -30.62 -4.45
N GLU A 88 7.72 -30.77 -5.71
CA GLU A 88 9.04 -30.32 -6.16
C GLU A 88 9.16 -28.80 -6.35
N ALA A 89 8.07 -28.07 -6.64
CA ALA A 89 8.09 -26.61 -6.73
C ALA A 89 8.36 -25.95 -5.36
N TRP A 90 8.02 -26.66 -4.27
CA TRP A 90 8.11 -26.20 -2.88
C TRP A 90 9.49 -26.35 -2.25
N GLU A 91 10.36 -27.14 -2.87
CA GLU A 91 11.76 -27.26 -2.46
C GLU A 91 12.65 -26.19 -3.09
N MET A 92 12.11 -25.18 -3.79
CA MET A 92 12.90 -24.08 -4.33
C MET A 92 13.27 -23.04 -3.26
N THR A 93 14.15 -23.41 -2.32
CA THR A 93 14.84 -22.46 -1.44
C THR A 93 15.94 -21.69 -2.20
N SER A 94 16.40 -20.56 -1.66
CA SER A 94 17.48 -19.75 -2.29
C SER A 94 18.74 -20.55 -2.60
N ASP A 95 18.96 -21.65 -1.87
CA ASP A 95 20.13 -22.53 -2.01
C ASP A 95 19.97 -23.55 -3.16
N ASN A 96 18.76 -23.67 -3.71
CA ASN A 96 18.33 -24.70 -4.65
C ASN A 96 18.03 -24.10 -6.03
N VAL A 97 17.69 -22.81 -6.04
CA VAL A 97 17.47 -22.03 -7.26
C VAL A 97 18.81 -21.64 -7.87
N LYS A 98 19.25 -22.37 -8.89
CA LYS A 98 20.39 -21.97 -9.71
C LYS A 98 19.95 -20.88 -10.68
N PHE A 99 20.26 -19.62 -10.37
CA PHE A 99 20.12 -18.52 -11.32
C PHE A 99 21.09 -18.72 -12.49
N ASP A 100 20.59 -19.20 -13.63
CA ASP A 100 21.37 -19.21 -14.87
C ASP A 100 21.29 -17.82 -15.53
N PRO A 101 22.39 -17.06 -15.62
CA PRO A 101 22.41 -15.73 -16.24
C PRO A 101 21.91 -15.73 -17.69
N LYS A 102 21.93 -16.88 -18.37
CA LYS A 102 21.48 -17.02 -19.76
C LYS A 102 19.95 -16.96 -19.92
N ASN A 103 19.21 -17.26 -18.85
CA ASN A 103 17.75 -17.18 -18.84
C ASN A 103 17.24 -15.79 -18.41
N LEU A 104 18.14 -14.87 -18.07
CA LEU A 104 17.77 -13.52 -17.68
C LEU A 104 17.58 -12.66 -18.94
N ASP A 105 16.33 -12.36 -19.28
CA ASP A 105 16.05 -11.39 -20.35
C ASP A 105 16.39 -9.97 -19.87
N TRP A 106 17.55 -9.48 -20.27
CA TRP A 106 18.03 -8.15 -19.94
C TRP A 106 17.08 -7.04 -20.38
N ARG A 107 16.27 -7.28 -21.42
CA ARG A 107 15.28 -6.30 -21.90
C ARG A 107 14.15 -6.15 -20.89
N VAL A 108 13.64 -7.27 -20.38
CA VAL A 108 12.62 -7.27 -19.33
C VAL A 108 13.17 -6.59 -18.08
N LEU A 109 14.41 -6.91 -17.67
CA LEU A 109 15.05 -6.27 -16.52
C LEU A 109 15.18 -4.75 -16.70
N MET A 110 15.62 -4.28 -17.88
CA MET A 110 15.72 -2.85 -18.17
C MET A 110 14.36 -2.17 -18.22
N LEU A 111 13.33 -2.81 -18.78
CA LEU A 111 11.98 -2.28 -18.77
C LEU A 111 11.44 -2.15 -17.34
N LEU A 112 11.66 -3.17 -16.49
CA LEU A 112 11.25 -3.17 -15.09
C LEU A 112 11.99 -2.09 -14.29
N GLY A 113 13.31 -1.96 -14.50
CA GLY A 113 14.13 -0.91 -13.87
C GLY A 113 13.75 0.50 -14.32
N ALA A 114 13.51 0.70 -15.62
CA ALA A 114 13.08 1.99 -16.17
C ALA A 114 11.68 2.35 -15.65
N PHE A 115 10.74 1.40 -15.65
CA PHE A 115 9.40 1.59 -15.11
C PHE A 115 9.43 1.94 -13.63
N GLY A 116 10.20 1.21 -12.82
CA GLY A 116 10.40 1.51 -11.40
C GLY A 116 10.97 2.92 -11.19
N THR A 117 11.95 3.32 -12.00
CA THR A 117 12.54 4.67 -11.94
C THR A 117 11.52 5.76 -12.26
N VAL A 118 10.69 5.56 -13.29
CA VAL A 118 9.62 6.50 -13.68
C VAL A 118 8.60 6.63 -12.55
N LEU A 119 8.16 5.51 -11.96
CA LEU A 119 7.21 5.53 -10.84
C LEU A 119 7.76 6.28 -9.62
N LEU A 120 9.02 6.02 -9.24
CA LEU A 120 9.68 6.74 -8.16
C LEU A 120 9.79 8.24 -8.46
N GLY A 121 10.19 8.59 -9.69
CA GLY A 121 10.27 9.98 -10.14
C GLY A 121 8.91 10.68 -10.10
N CYS A 122 7.85 10.02 -10.57
CA CYS A 122 6.48 10.52 -10.52
C CYS A 122 6.01 10.73 -9.07
N SER A 123 6.33 9.81 -8.16
CA SER A 123 5.99 9.92 -6.74
C SER A 123 6.66 11.14 -6.10
N ILE A 124 7.97 11.29 -6.27
CA ILE A 124 8.73 12.45 -5.77
C ILE A 124 8.17 13.75 -6.35
N TRP A 125 7.95 13.80 -7.67
CA TRP A 125 7.39 14.97 -8.34
C TRP A 125 6.02 15.35 -7.78
N PHE A 126 5.16 14.36 -7.56
CA PHE A 126 3.82 14.55 -7.01
C PHE A 126 3.87 15.10 -5.59
N GLU A 127 4.75 14.57 -4.73
CA GLU A 127 4.97 15.11 -3.39
C GLU A 127 5.42 16.58 -3.42
N PHE A 128 6.42 16.90 -4.26
CA PHE A 128 6.89 18.27 -4.41
C PHE A 128 5.79 19.21 -4.88
N TRP A 129 4.97 18.78 -5.84
CA TRP A 129 3.84 19.54 -6.33
C TRP A 129 2.80 19.79 -5.24
N LEU A 130 2.47 18.77 -4.44
CA LEU A 130 1.53 18.89 -3.31
C LEU A 130 2.01 19.92 -2.28
N PHE A 131 3.26 19.84 -1.83
CA PHE A 131 3.81 20.81 -0.88
C PHE A 131 3.86 22.22 -1.47
N ARG A 132 4.26 22.36 -2.73
CA ARG A 132 4.31 23.67 -3.40
C ARG A 132 2.91 24.28 -3.52
N ARG A 133 1.89 23.47 -3.77
CA ARG A 133 0.49 23.91 -3.80
C ARG A 133 0.03 24.37 -2.42
N GLY A 134 0.35 23.64 -1.36
CA GLY A 134 0.00 24.02 0.02
C GLY A 134 0.68 25.34 0.44
N GLU A 135 1.96 25.52 0.11
CA GLU A 135 2.69 26.77 0.36
C GLU A 135 2.08 27.97 -0.39
N ARG A 136 1.70 27.80 -1.67
CA ARG A 136 1.00 28.85 -2.43
C ARG A 136 -0.31 29.27 -1.75
N ARG A 137 -1.06 28.31 -1.19
CA ARG A 137 -2.32 28.59 -0.47
C ARG A 137 -2.08 29.28 0.88
N ARG A 138 -1.00 28.94 1.56
CA ARG A 138 -0.56 29.64 2.77
C ARG A 138 -0.18 31.09 2.47
N LEU A 139 0.53 31.33 1.37
CA LEU A 139 0.87 32.69 0.91
C LEU A 139 -0.37 33.51 0.53
N SER A 140 -1.42 32.87 0.01
CA SER A 140 -2.71 33.53 -0.22
C SER A 140 -3.56 33.72 1.06
N GLY A 141 -2.98 33.49 2.25
CA GLY A 141 -3.65 33.73 3.54
C GLY A 141 -4.60 32.62 4.00
N VAL A 142 -4.64 31.46 3.34
CA VAL A 142 -5.48 30.34 3.77
C VAL A 142 -4.89 29.72 5.04
N LYS A 143 -5.63 29.80 6.14
CA LYS A 143 -5.26 29.14 7.40
C LYS A 143 -5.30 27.62 7.23
N LEU A 144 -4.29 26.94 7.78
CA LEU A 144 -4.16 25.47 7.80
C LEU A 144 -4.27 24.83 6.40
N ALA A 145 -3.61 25.43 5.41
CA ALA A 145 -3.71 25.01 4.02
C ALA A 145 -3.26 23.56 3.80
N HIS A 146 -2.26 23.10 4.55
CA HIS A 146 -1.73 21.74 4.45
C HIS A 146 -2.56 20.75 5.26
N THR A 147 -3.08 21.12 6.43
CA THR A 147 -4.03 20.27 7.19
C THR A 147 -5.30 20.01 6.39
N ARG A 148 -5.85 21.03 5.71
CA ARG A 148 -7.02 20.87 4.84
C ARG A 148 -6.76 19.93 3.66
N GLN A 149 -5.51 19.80 3.21
CA GLN A 149 -5.11 18.82 2.20
C GLN A 149 -4.81 17.44 2.80
N ALA A 150 -4.30 17.39 4.03
CA ALA A 150 -3.98 16.15 4.71
C ALA A 150 -5.22 15.29 4.95
N ILE A 151 -6.38 15.90 5.30
CA ILE A 151 -7.64 15.19 5.53
C ILE A 151 -8.05 14.29 4.35
N PRO A 152 -8.25 14.82 3.12
CA PRO A 152 -8.64 13.97 2.00
C PRO A 152 -7.57 12.95 1.62
N ILE A 153 -6.27 13.26 1.81
CA ILE A 153 -5.19 12.32 1.51
C ILE A 153 -5.18 11.14 2.50
N SER A 154 -5.35 11.41 3.81
CA SER A 154 -5.43 10.34 4.82
C SER A 154 -6.69 9.49 4.66
N LEU A 155 -7.82 10.10 4.27
CA LEU A 155 -9.04 9.35 3.96
C LEU A 155 -8.85 8.48 2.71
N LEU A 156 -8.14 8.98 1.69
CA LEU A 156 -7.83 8.21 0.48
C LEU A 156 -6.96 7.01 0.81
N PHE A 157 -5.94 7.18 1.67
CA PHE A 157 -5.14 6.05 2.17
C PHE A 157 -6.03 5.01 2.86
N ALA A 158 -6.91 5.45 3.78
CA ALA A 158 -7.80 4.55 4.49
C ALA A 158 -8.72 3.77 3.54
N ALA A 159 -9.33 4.47 2.58
CA ALA A 159 -10.19 3.87 1.58
C ALA A 159 -9.44 2.87 0.71
N GLY A 160 -8.23 3.21 0.25
CA GLY A 160 -7.39 2.33 -0.55
C GLY A 160 -7.07 1.03 0.19
N TYR A 161 -6.61 1.13 1.44
CA TYR A 161 -6.25 -0.04 2.24
C TYR A 161 -7.47 -0.93 2.54
N LEU A 162 -8.62 -0.34 2.86
CA LEU A 162 -9.86 -1.08 3.11
C LEU A 162 -10.44 -1.74 1.85
N ILE A 163 -10.21 -1.17 0.67
CA ILE A 163 -10.67 -1.75 -0.61
C ILE A 163 -9.77 -2.90 -1.04
N ASP A 164 -8.45 -2.74 -0.93
CA ASP A 164 -7.46 -3.73 -1.35
C ASP A 164 -7.64 -5.05 -0.60
N ASP A 165 -7.75 -4.98 0.73
CA ASP A 165 -7.96 -6.15 1.59
C ASP A 165 -9.37 -6.75 1.47
N ALA A 166 -10.30 -5.99 0.88
CA ALA A 166 -11.64 -6.44 0.56
C ALA A 166 -11.71 -7.14 -0.81
N GLN A 167 -10.66 -7.12 -1.62
CA GLN A 167 -10.53 -7.91 -2.86
C GLN A 167 -9.84 -9.26 -2.61
N THR A 168 -9.07 -9.39 -1.53
CA THR A 168 -8.29 -10.59 -1.17
C THR A 168 -9.03 -11.58 -0.26
N ASN A 169 -10.25 -11.28 0.21
CA ASN A 169 -11.13 -12.13 1.07
C ASN A 169 -12.48 -12.46 0.42
#